data_AF-A0A660LBN6-F1
#
_entry.id   AF-A0A660LBN6-F1
#
_cell.length_a   1.000
_cell.length_b   1.000
_cell.length_c   1.000
_cell.angle_alpha   90.00
_cell.angle_beta   90.00
_cell.angle_gamma   90.00
#
_symmetry.space_group_name_H-M   'P 1'
#
loop_
_entity.id
_entity.type
_entity.pdbx_description
1 polymer ?
#
loop_
_entity_poly.entity_id
_entity_poly.type
_entity_poly.pdbx_seq_one_letter_code
_entity_poly.pdbx_strand_id
1 'polypeptide(L)'
;MHDAPLFSRRRIAGAAAALALLALGAPAAAQADSIAYIKAGNVFLATTDGAREYQVTFDGGYSTVSQADSGRMVALRGDRIRHLERDGSVIADIATPVSTSTDPTLQFKGPFDPAISPDGRRVAYTYYWQYVGQDPYCNPSNGCYLKRLYHGTAFTDPNRLTAWDEPGFRRRSGWIDASWVDNSTVLLSDPYIMPNEDTVLWTPDSPDDSQGLKRWFEDYHFHGKVKDSIMSRDKSVLATVTDDGKSMSISNLVGGYHPAYPERCAQATTDFTDGKIASPTFNADGTRIFWADSGDGIHTAALPHYTVKGECTPLTDGGKLLVAGASYPSWGPADVPAARPAPPAPGNPGGPGKGGPGGGGGTTPTPGQPGGGSGTTLSVTKVKLAAALKRGLVIKLKGATNGKQAVAAKYGKTTVAKGSVTVKRGEGQATLRFTKAGKAKLKGKKTVKLSITGAGASLTVTLKR
;
A
#
# COMPACT_ATOMS: atom_id res chain seq x y z
N MET A 1 -72.43 25.68 -14.17
CA MET A 1 -72.87 24.55 -15.00
C MET A 1 -71.76 23.51 -14.94
N HIS A 2 -71.77 22.71 -13.89
CA HIS A 2 -72.40 21.37 -13.78
C HIS A 2 -71.30 20.32 -13.99
N ASP A 3 -70.71 19.86 -12.89
CA ASP A 3 -71.15 18.71 -12.08
C ASP A 3 -70.51 17.41 -12.60
N ALA A 4 -69.75 16.77 -11.70
CA ALA A 4 -69.22 15.44 -11.86
C ALA A 4 -70.35 14.39 -11.92
N PRO A 5 -70.04 13.18 -12.40
CA PRO A 5 -70.62 11.99 -11.80
C PRO A 5 -69.58 11.00 -11.29
N LEU A 6 -69.83 10.60 -10.05
CA LEU A 6 -69.30 9.46 -9.32
C LEU A 6 -69.65 8.15 -10.02
N PHE A 7 -68.69 7.24 -10.18
CA PHE A 7 -68.98 5.81 -10.36
C PHE A 7 -68.37 4.97 -9.23
N SER A 8 -69.29 4.64 -8.33
CA SER A 8 -69.49 3.44 -7.52
C SER A 8 -68.42 2.34 -7.48
N ARG A 9 -68.09 2.03 -6.23
CA ARG A 9 -67.39 0.86 -5.70
C ARG A 9 -68.01 -0.46 -6.16
N ARG A 10 -67.19 -1.42 -6.59
CA ARG A 10 -67.46 -2.84 -6.34
C ARG A 10 -66.30 -3.51 -5.63
N ARG A 11 -66.71 -4.25 -4.61
CA ARG A 11 -65.94 -4.94 -3.58
C ARG A 11 -65.25 -6.16 -4.20
N ILE A 12 -63.97 -6.33 -3.92
CA ILE A 12 -63.38 -7.66 -3.74
C ILE A 12 -62.63 -7.62 -2.41
N ALA A 13 -63.30 -8.13 -1.38
CA ALA A 13 -62.67 -8.55 -0.14
C ALA A 13 -62.19 -9.99 -0.34
N GLY A 14 -60.99 -10.31 0.11
CA GLY A 14 -60.52 -11.70 0.12
C GLY A 14 -59.01 -11.87 0.30
N ALA A 15 -58.60 -11.89 1.56
CA ALA A 15 -57.55 -12.74 2.13
C ALA A 15 -56.14 -12.76 1.50
N ALA A 16 -55.17 -12.18 2.20
CA ALA A 16 -53.94 -12.88 2.61
C ALA A 16 -53.14 -12.00 3.59
N ALA A 17 -53.52 -12.04 4.87
CA ALA A 17 -52.65 -11.66 5.97
C ALA A 17 -51.70 -12.83 6.23
N ALA A 18 -50.43 -12.74 5.80
CA ALA A 18 -49.26 -13.46 6.35
C ALA A 18 -48.01 -13.23 5.47
N LEU A 19 -47.37 -12.05 5.55
CA LEU A 19 -46.00 -11.85 5.07
C LEU A 19 -45.38 -10.58 5.68
N ALA A 20 -45.45 -10.47 7.00
CA ALA A 20 -44.84 -9.38 7.75
C ALA A 20 -44.23 -9.96 9.03
N LEU A 21 -43.12 -10.71 8.94
CA LEU A 21 -42.26 -11.08 10.08
C LEU A 21 -40.97 -11.87 9.71
N LEU A 22 -40.29 -11.56 8.59
CA LEU A 22 -39.01 -12.20 8.22
C LEU A 22 -37.94 -11.21 7.72
N ALA A 23 -37.97 -9.97 8.20
CA ALA A 23 -36.89 -8.99 8.00
C ALA A 23 -36.05 -8.79 9.27
N LEU A 24 -35.89 -9.84 10.08
CA LEU A 24 -34.92 -9.86 11.17
C LEU A 24 -33.53 -10.07 10.57
N GLY A 25 -32.83 -8.94 10.39
CA GLY A 25 -31.39 -8.78 10.20
C GLY A 25 -30.64 -10.02 9.74
N ALA A 26 -30.59 -10.25 8.43
CA ALA A 26 -29.43 -10.93 7.88
C ALA A 26 -28.22 -10.08 8.28
N PRO A 27 -27.22 -10.59 9.04
CA PRO A 27 -26.00 -9.85 9.26
C PRO A 27 -25.48 -9.47 7.87
N ALA A 28 -25.24 -8.17 7.67
CA ALA A 28 -24.60 -7.70 6.44
C ALA A 28 -23.42 -8.62 6.19
N ALA A 29 -23.45 -9.35 5.07
CA ALA A 29 -22.40 -10.31 4.73
C ALA A 29 -21.08 -9.57 4.95
N ALA A 30 -20.27 -10.06 5.90
CA ALA A 30 -18.99 -9.44 6.20
C ALA A 30 -18.26 -9.32 4.87
N GLN A 31 -18.10 -8.07 4.40
CA GLN A 31 -17.53 -7.80 3.09
C GLN A 31 -16.14 -8.45 3.10
N ALA A 32 -15.96 -9.37 2.17
CA ALA A 32 -14.76 -10.17 2.00
C ALA A 32 -13.64 -9.28 1.41
N ASP A 33 -13.31 -8.15 2.03
CA ASP A 33 -12.38 -7.17 1.49
C ASP A 33 -11.04 -7.15 2.25
N SER A 34 -10.00 -6.66 1.56
CA SER A 34 -8.65 -6.66 2.10
C SER A 34 -7.84 -5.46 1.62
N ILE A 35 -6.81 -5.14 2.39
CA ILE A 35 -5.75 -4.21 2.03
C ILE A 35 -4.48 -5.01 1.74
N ALA A 36 -3.99 -4.95 0.51
CA ALA A 36 -2.63 -5.33 0.17
C ALA A 36 -1.67 -4.21 0.57
N TYR A 37 -0.51 -4.53 1.13
CA TYR A 37 0.49 -3.53 1.51
C TYR A 37 1.90 -4.08 1.59
N ILE A 38 2.87 -3.16 1.70
CA ILE A 38 4.28 -3.47 1.92
C ILE A 38 4.64 -3.34 3.39
N LYS A 39 5.29 -4.37 3.95
CA LYS A 39 5.84 -4.34 5.32
C LYS A 39 7.14 -5.13 5.36
N ALA A 40 8.18 -4.55 5.92
CA ALA A 40 9.53 -5.13 5.95
C ALA A 40 10.04 -5.63 4.57
N GLY A 41 9.61 -4.98 3.48
CA GLY A 41 9.98 -5.31 2.10
C GLY A 41 9.30 -6.54 1.50
N ASN A 42 8.23 -7.05 2.12
CA ASN A 42 7.37 -8.11 1.57
C ASN A 42 5.94 -7.59 1.38
N VAL A 43 5.16 -8.33 0.59
CA VAL A 43 3.73 -8.10 0.38
C VAL A 43 2.94 -8.83 1.46
N PHE A 44 1.94 -8.14 2.01
CA PHE A 44 1.00 -8.65 2.99
C PHE A 44 -0.43 -8.30 2.58
N LEU A 45 -1.39 -9.02 3.13
CA LEU A 45 -2.81 -8.73 3.11
C LEU A 45 -3.30 -8.56 4.54
N ALA A 46 -4.23 -7.64 4.78
CA ALA A 46 -4.97 -7.56 6.03
C ALA A 46 -6.46 -7.27 5.78
N THR A 47 -7.32 -7.66 6.72
CA THR A 47 -8.72 -7.24 6.69
C THR A 47 -8.79 -5.73 6.93
N THR A 48 -9.84 -5.09 6.46
CA THR A 48 -10.02 -3.62 6.57
C THR A 48 -10.15 -3.12 8.01
N ASP A 49 -10.41 -4.01 8.97
CA ASP A 49 -10.40 -3.77 10.42
C ASP A 49 -9.07 -4.15 11.11
N GLY A 50 -8.14 -4.76 10.38
CA GLY A 50 -6.84 -5.23 10.88
C GLY A 50 -6.89 -6.52 11.70
N ALA A 51 -8.03 -7.20 11.79
CA ALA A 51 -8.20 -8.40 12.61
C ALA A 51 -7.44 -9.63 12.08
N ARG A 52 -7.24 -9.74 10.76
CA ARG A 52 -6.45 -10.80 10.13
C ARG A 52 -5.32 -10.21 9.31
N GLU A 53 -4.18 -10.89 9.32
CA GLU A 53 -3.00 -10.57 8.51
C GLU A 53 -2.51 -11.85 7.81
N TYR A 54 -2.10 -11.74 6.55
CA TYR A 54 -1.52 -12.83 5.76
C TYR A 54 -0.29 -12.33 5.01
N GLN A 55 0.86 -12.96 5.24
CA GLN A 55 2.08 -12.65 4.49
C GLN A 55 2.07 -13.39 3.14
N VAL A 56 2.07 -12.62 2.06
CA VAL A 56 2.02 -13.15 0.68
C VAL A 56 3.42 -13.56 0.23
N THR A 57 4.42 -12.72 0.43
CA THR A 57 5.80 -12.97 -0.06
C THR A 57 6.81 -13.07 1.09
N PHE A 58 7.92 -13.78 0.87
CA PHE A 58 8.92 -14.09 1.91
C PHE A 58 10.36 -13.79 1.50
N ASP A 59 10.60 -13.46 0.23
CA ASP A 59 11.92 -13.29 -0.38
C ASP A 59 12.39 -11.83 -0.38
N GLY A 60 11.55 -10.88 0.03
CA GLY A 60 11.88 -9.48 0.20
C GLY A 60 12.11 -8.71 -1.11
N GLY A 61 12.46 -7.43 -0.96
CA GLY A 61 12.82 -6.55 -2.08
C GLY A 61 11.63 -5.89 -2.78
N TYR A 62 10.43 -6.00 -2.21
CA TYR A 62 9.24 -5.33 -2.70
C TYR A 62 9.16 -3.90 -2.18
N SER A 63 8.76 -2.97 -3.06
CA SER A 63 8.65 -1.54 -2.72
C SER A 63 7.22 -1.01 -2.82
N THR A 64 6.37 -1.56 -3.69
CA THR A 64 4.97 -1.17 -3.85
C THR A 64 4.10 -2.38 -4.19
N VAL A 65 2.79 -2.27 -3.97
CA VAL A 65 1.80 -3.28 -4.36
C VAL A 65 0.49 -2.63 -4.77
N SER A 66 -0.21 -3.25 -5.73
CA SER A 66 -1.57 -2.93 -6.12
C SER A 66 -2.36 -4.22 -6.35
N GLN A 67 -3.66 -4.23 -6.02
CA GLN A 67 -4.52 -5.40 -6.11
C GLN A 67 -5.72 -5.16 -7.05
N ALA A 68 -6.06 -6.17 -7.85
CA ALA A 68 -7.25 -6.22 -8.71
C ALA A 68 -8.47 -6.79 -7.95
N ASP A 69 -9.65 -6.71 -8.57
CA ASP A 69 -10.90 -7.19 -7.96
C ASP A 69 -10.92 -8.71 -7.74
N SER A 70 -10.23 -9.46 -8.59
CA SER A 70 -10.01 -10.90 -8.42
C SER A 70 -9.12 -11.26 -7.23
N GLY A 71 -8.46 -10.27 -6.63
CA GLY A 71 -7.48 -10.48 -5.58
C GLY A 71 -6.06 -10.75 -6.06
N ARG A 72 -5.85 -10.88 -7.37
CA ARG A 72 -4.51 -10.88 -7.97
C ARG A 72 -3.81 -9.55 -7.72
N MET A 73 -2.50 -9.60 -7.57
CA MET A 73 -1.69 -8.45 -7.20
C MET A 73 -0.56 -8.21 -8.20
N VAL A 74 -0.19 -6.95 -8.36
CA VAL A 74 1.10 -6.58 -8.93
C VAL A 74 1.96 -5.91 -7.87
N ALA A 75 3.24 -6.24 -7.84
CA ALA A 75 4.16 -5.63 -6.89
C ALA A 75 5.50 -5.30 -7.56
N LEU A 76 6.06 -4.13 -7.24
CA LEU A 76 7.39 -3.77 -7.74
C LEU A 76 8.46 -4.44 -6.89
N ARG A 77 9.34 -5.24 -7.52
CA ARG A 77 10.47 -5.89 -6.87
C ARG A 77 11.76 -5.57 -7.62
N GLY A 78 12.57 -4.66 -7.06
CA GLY A 78 13.71 -4.10 -7.79
C GLY A 78 13.22 -3.23 -8.94
N ASP A 79 13.57 -3.62 -10.17
CA ASP A 79 13.17 -2.97 -11.42
C ASP A 79 12.19 -3.82 -12.24
N ARG A 80 11.52 -4.79 -11.61
CA ARG A 80 10.57 -5.70 -12.27
C ARG A 80 9.22 -5.69 -11.58
N ILE A 81 8.15 -5.80 -12.38
CA ILE A 81 6.79 -5.96 -11.87
C ILE A 81 6.50 -7.45 -11.73
N ARG A 82 6.09 -7.88 -10.53
CA ARG A 82 5.67 -9.25 -10.24
C ARG A 82 4.15 -9.32 -10.25
N HIS A 83 3.58 -10.17 -11.09
CA HIS A 83 2.17 -10.53 -11.02
C HIS A 83 2.04 -11.76 -10.12
N LEU A 84 1.23 -11.64 -9.07
CA LEU A 84 1.15 -12.57 -7.95
C LEU A 84 -0.30 -13.05 -7.75
N GLU A 85 -0.45 -14.33 -7.44
CA GLU A 85 -1.65 -14.84 -6.78
C GLU A 85 -1.66 -14.47 -5.29
N ARG A 86 -2.82 -14.60 -4.63
CA ARG A 86 -3.00 -14.25 -3.20
C ARG A 86 -2.15 -15.08 -2.24
N ASP A 87 -1.79 -16.29 -2.64
CA ASP A 87 -0.91 -17.15 -1.85
C ASP A 87 0.58 -16.81 -2.04
N GLY A 88 0.91 -15.89 -2.94
CA GLY A 88 2.28 -15.50 -3.27
C GLY A 88 2.91 -16.28 -4.42
N SER A 89 2.17 -17.18 -5.07
CA SER A 89 2.61 -17.80 -6.31
C SER A 89 2.83 -16.72 -7.38
N VAL A 90 3.98 -16.75 -8.04
CA VAL A 90 4.32 -15.80 -9.11
C VAL A 90 3.70 -16.28 -10.41
N ILE A 91 2.79 -15.49 -10.97
CA ILE A 91 2.18 -15.71 -12.30
C ILE A 91 3.15 -15.25 -13.39
N ALA A 92 3.72 -14.05 -13.22
CA ALA A 92 4.65 -13.46 -14.18
C ALA A 92 5.70 -12.56 -13.52
N ASP A 93 6.85 -12.43 -14.18
CA ASP A 93 7.95 -11.53 -13.82
C ASP A 93 8.29 -10.61 -14.99
N ILE A 94 7.73 -9.41 -14.96
CA ILE A 94 7.60 -8.53 -16.11
C ILE A 94 8.75 -7.53 -16.11
N ALA A 95 9.52 -7.55 -17.22
CA ALA A 95 10.31 -6.39 -17.60
C ALA A 95 9.41 -5.41 -18.36
N THR A 96 9.66 -4.12 -18.18
CA THR A 96 9.09 -3.03 -18.96
C THR A 96 10.17 -2.39 -19.83
N PRO A 97 9.83 -1.57 -20.84
CA PRO A 97 10.85 -0.87 -21.64
C PRO A 97 11.73 0.10 -20.84
N VAL A 98 11.36 0.38 -19.58
CA VAL A 98 12.12 1.23 -18.66
C VAL A 98 12.81 0.43 -17.55
N SER A 99 12.64 -0.90 -17.55
CA SER A 99 13.41 -1.80 -16.71
C SER A 99 14.82 -1.89 -17.30
N THR A 100 15.80 -1.34 -16.58
CA THR A 100 17.22 -1.18 -16.98
C THR A 100 17.50 -0.02 -17.97
N SER A 101 18.44 0.85 -17.59
CA SER A 101 19.12 1.76 -18.50
C SER A 101 20.60 1.84 -18.12
N THR A 102 21.48 1.51 -19.06
CA THR A 102 22.96 1.52 -18.90
C THR A 102 23.62 2.74 -19.53
N ASP A 103 22.90 3.55 -20.30
CA ASP A 103 23.43 4.74 -20.96
C ASP A 103 23.38 5.94 -19.99
N PRO A 104 24.50 6.61 -19.66
CA PRO A 104 24.50 7.74 -18.73
C PRO A 104 23.87 9.03 -19.28
N THR A 105 23.62 9.13 -20.60
CA THR A 105 23.19 10.35 -21.30
C THR A 105 21.70 10.37 -21.64
N LEU A 106 21.10 9.20 -21.86
CA LEU A 106 19.68 9.00 -22.16
C LEU A 106 19.12 7.88 -21.28
N GLN A 107 18.42 8.25 -20.20
CA GLN A 107 17.93 7.27 -19.22
C GLN A 107 16.43 7.29 -19.08
N PHE A 108 15.78 6.22 -19.49
CA PHE A 108 14.52 5.84 -18.87
C PHE A 108 14.79 5.23 -17.49
N LYS A 109 13.98 5.63 -16.51
CA LYS A 109 13.99 5.08 -15.16
C LYS A 109 12.59 4.62 -14.81
N GLY A 110 12.51 3.42 -14.28
CA GLY A 110 11.28 2.78 -13.84
C GLY A 110 11.43 1.26 -13.91
N PRO A 111 10.31 0.53 -13.90
CA PRO A 111 8.96 1.03 -13.60
C PRO A 111 8.86 1.46 -12.12
N PHE A 112 8.06 2.48 -11.84
CA PHE A 112 7.71 2.89 -10.47
C PHE A 112 6.20 2.77 -10.25
N ASP A 113 5.82 2.55 -9.00
CA ASP A 113 4.43 2.61 -8.52
C ASP A 113 3.39 1.89 -9.43
N PRO A 114 3.59 0.60 -9.77
CA PRO A 114 2.64 -0.15 -10.58
C PRO A 114 1.24 -0.23 -9.94
N ALA A 115 0.22 0.10 -10.73
CA ALA A 115 -1.19 0.01 -10.38
C ALA A 115 -1.94 -0.91 -11.35
N ILE A 116 -2.51 -2.01 -10.85
CA ILE A 116 -3.30 -2.94 -11.68
C ILE A 116 -4.76 -2.47 -11.78
N SER A 117 -5.35 -2.62 -12.98
CA SER A 117 -6.76 -2.32 -13.20
C SER A 117 -7.67 -3.25 -12.38
N PRO A 118 -8.88 -2.80 -11.99
CA PRO A 118 -9.85 -3.65 -11.28
C PRO A 118 -10.10 -5.01 -11.94
N ASP A 119 -10.29 -5.07 -13.26
CA ASP A 119 -10.43 -6.32 -14.01
C ASP A 119 -9.14 -7.16 -14.13
N GLY A 120 -8.02 -6.64 -13.65
CA GLY A 120 -6.73 -7.32 -13.67
C GLY A 120 -6.07 -7.41 -15.05
N ARG A 121 -6.52 -6.65 -16.05
CA ARG A 121 -6.05 -6.78 -17.45
C ARG A 121 -4.93 -5.81 -17.82
N ARG A 122 -4.70 -4.76 -17.05
CA ARG A 122 -3.69 -3.74 -17.34
C ARG A 122 -2.94 -3.32 -16.09
N VAL A 123 -1.68 -2.96 -16.26
CA VAL A 123 -0.85 -2.38 -15.22
C VAL A 123 -0.36 -1.03 -15.70
N ALA A 124 -0.76 0.04 -15.03
CA ALA A 124 -0.17 1.36 -15.19
C ALA A 124 1.10 1.44 -14.34
N TYR A 125 2.13 2.18 -14.78
CA TYR A 125 3.33 2.43 -14.00
C TYR A 125 3.96 3.78 -14.37
N THR A 126 4.61 4.40 -13.40
CA THR A 126 5.36 5.64 -13.57
C THR A 126 6.70 5.36 -14.24
N TYR A 127 7.10 6.25 -15.15
CA TYR A 127 8.45 6.31 -15.68
C TYR A 127 8.99 7.75 -15.66
N TYR A 128 10.31 7.86 -15.56
CA TYR A 128 11.04 9.10 -15.79
C TYR A 128 11.94 8.94 -17.00
N TRP A 129 12.10 10.01 -17.78
CA TRP A 129 13.04 10.10 -18.89
C TRP A 129 13.99 11.26 -18.67
N GLN A 130 15.28 10.98 -18.53
CA GLN A 130 16.31 11.99 -18.37
C GLN A 130 17.10 12.13 -19.67
N TYR A 131 17.12 13.35 -20.20
CA TYR A 131 17.95 13.76 -21.32
C TYR A 131 19.05 14.72 -20.84
N VAL A 132 20.31 14.41 -21.15
CA VAL A 132 21.44 15.32 -20.97
C VAL A 132 22.01 15.66 -22.34
N GLY A 133 21.94 16.93 -22.73
CA GLY A 133 22.46 17.41 -24.01
C GLY A 133 23.17 18.76 -23.88
N GLN A 134 23.94 19.15 -24.89
CA GLN A 134 24.59 20.46 -24.91
C GLN A 134 23.54 21.57 -24.97
N ASP A 135 23.74 22.65 -24.20
CA ASP A 135 22.88 23.83 -24.27
C ASP A 135 23.26 24.69 -25.49
N PRO A 136 22.41 24.79 -26.53
CA PRO A 136 22.72 25.60 -27.70
C PRO A 136 22.72 27.11 -27.40
N TYR A 137 22.18 27.54 -26.25
CA TYR A 137 22.08 28.94 -25.86
C TYR A 137 23.17 29.39 -24.88
N CYS A 138 24.12 28.51 -24.53
CA CYS A 138 25.19 28.90 -23.63
C CYS A 138 26.25 29.78 -24.31
N ASN A 139 26.74 30.78 -23.57
CA ASN A 139 27.88 31.60 -23.97
C ASN A 139 28.87 31.72 -22.80
N PRO A 140 30.11 31.19 -22.93
CA PRO A 140 30.67 30.56 -24.12
C PRO A 140 30.03 29.20 -24.44
N SER A 141 30.03 28.82 -25.71
CA SER A 141 29.28 27.68 -26.27
C SER A 141 29.80 26.30 -25.85
N ASN A 142 30.85 26.26 -25.02
CA ASN A 142 31.51 25.05 -24.54
C ASN A 142 31.31 24.86 -23.03
N GLY A 143 31.03 23.61 -22.63
CA GLY A 143 30.96 23.20 -21.22
C GLY A 143 29.57 23.27 -20.56
N CYS A 144 28.53 23.68 -21.30
CA CYS A 144 27.17 23.79 -20.76
C CYS A 144 26.30 22.62 -21.22
N TYR A 145 25.68 21.95 -20.25
CA TYR A 145 24.77 20.84 -20.49
C TYR A 145 23.41 21.14 -19.86
N LEU A 146 22.35 20.97 -20.66
CA LEU A 146 20.98 20.95 -20.16
C LEU A 146 20.65 19.53 -19.71
N LYS A 147 20.26 19.41 -18.44
CA LYS A 147 19.65 18.20 -17.91
C LYS A 147 18.15 18.44 -17.80
N ARG A 148 17.38 17.73 -18.62
CA ARG A 148 15.92 17.71 -18.56
C ARG A 148 15.46 16.35 -18.04
N LEU A 149 14.65 16.37 -17.00
CA LEU A 149 13.91 15.21 -16.52
C LEU A 149 12.49 15.38 -17.04
N TYR A 150 11.91 14.38 -17.67
CA TYR A 150 10.51 14.28 -18.05
C TYR A 150 9.90 13.10 -17.31
N HIS A 151 8.59 13.07 -17.16
CA HIS A 151 7.89 11.92 -16.58
C HIS A 151 6.58 11.62 -17.29
N GLY A 152 6.08 10.41 -17.04
CA GLY A 152 4.82 9.95 -17.60
C GLY A 152 4.38 8.63 -17.00
N THR A 153 3.18 8.23 -17.40
CA THR A 153 2.58 6.94 -17.09
C THR A 153 2.65 6.05 -18.31
N ALA A 154 3.13 4.82 -18.17
CA ALA A 154 3.07 3.81 -19.22
C ALA A 154 2.23 2.62 -18.76
N PHE A 155 1.83 1.77 -19.70
CA PHE A 155 0.96 0.63 -19.44
C PHE A 155 1.62 -0.66 -19.91
N THR A 156 1.30 -1.77 -19.27
CA THR A 156 1.72 -3.10 -19.68
C THR A 156 0.66 -4.13 -19.39
N ASP A 157 0.63 -5.19 -20.19
CA ASP A 157 -0.06 -6.44 -19.87
C ASP A 157 0.55 -7.03 -18.57
N PRO A 158 -0.28 -7.57 -17.65
CA PRO A 158 0.16 -8.12 -16.37
C PRO A 158 0.95 -9.43 -16.51
N ASN A 159 1.10 -9.99 -17.71
CA ASN A 159 1.78 -11.26 -17.94
C ASN A 159 2.97 -11.16 -18.88
N ARG A 160 3.25 -10.00 -19.50
CA ARG A 160 4.35 -9.86 -20.46
C ARG A 160 4.84 -8.42 -20.61
N LEU A 161 6.04 -8.31 -21.18
CA LEU A 161 6.54 -7.06 -21.73
C LEU A 161 5.59 -6.56 -22.83
N THR A 162 5.28 -5.28 -22.80
CA THR A 162 4.35 -4.61 -23.71
C THR A 162 5.04 -3.39 -24.32
N ALA A 163 4.88 -3.21 -25.63
CA ALA A 163 5.46 -2.07 -26.33
C ALA A 163 4.71 -0.77 -25.99
N TRP A 164 5.40 0.36 -26.06
CA TRP A 164 4.87 1.67 -25.66
C TRP A 164 3.74 2.20 -26.55
N ASP A 165 3.68 1.71 -27.78
CA ASP A 165 2.73 2.04 -28.83
C ASP A 165 1.75 0.90 -29.12
N GLU A 166 1.79 -0.18 -28.33
CA GLU A 166 0.86 -1.29 -28.49
C GLU A 166 -0.59 -0.80 -28.27
N PRO A 167 -1.53 -1.12 -29.18
CA PRO A 167 -2.93 -0.74 -29.03
C PRO A 167 -3.49 -1.16 -27.67
N GLY A 168 -4.08 -0.20 -26.96
CA GLY A 168 -4.64 -0.39 -25.61
C GLY A 168 -3.65 -0.30 -24.44
N PHE A 169 -2.37 -0.01 -24.73
CA PHE A 169 -1.32 0.19 -23.72
C PHE A 169 -0.49 1.46 -23.97
N ARG A 170 -1.06 2.42 -24.70
CA ARG A 170 -0.38 3.67 -25.07
C ARG A 170 0.01 4.46 -23.84
N ARG A 171 1.30 4.82 -23.76
CA ARG A 171 1.82 5.66 -22.68
C ARG A 171 1.26 7.08 -22.73
N ARG A 172 1.25 7.75 -21.58
CA ARG A 172 0.91 9.15 -21.40
C ARG A 172 2.07 9.92 -20.76
N SER A 173 2.70 10.79 -21.53
CA SER A 173 3.67 11.74 -20.99
C SER A 173 2.96 12.89 -20.26
N GLY A 174 3.60 13.43 -19.23
CA GLY A 174 3.20 14.68 -18.58
C GLY A 174 2.53 14.53 -17.22
N TRP A 175 2.09 13.33 -16.83
CA TRP A 175 1.48 13.04 -15.53
C TRP A 175 1.90 11.65 -15.04
N ILE A 176 2.01 11.48 -13.74
CA ILE A 176 2.34 10.22 -13.05
C ILE A 176 1.23 9.86 -12.05
N ASP A 177 1.53 9.05 -11.04
CA ASP A 177 0.64 8.71 -9.94
C ASP A 177 -0.71 8.16 -10.43
N ALA A 178 -0.61 7.09 -11.21
CA ALA A 178 -1.76 6.48 -11.87
C ALA A 178 -2.66 5.72 -10.88
N SER A 179 -3.93 6.09 -10.85
CA SER A 179 -4.98 5.39 -10.09
C SER A 179 -6.15 5.00 -10.99
N TRP A 180 -6.50 3.72 -11.06
CA TRP A 180 -7.64 3.27 -11.86
C TRP A 180 -8.96 3.73 -11.25
N VAL A 181 -9.76 4.48 -12.01
CA VAL A 181 -11.14 4.84 -11.64
C VAL A 181 -12.07 3.67 -11.94
N ASP A 182 -11.91 3.06 -13.10
CA ASP A 182 -12.63 1.86 -13.55
C ASP A 182 -11.71 0.95 -14.39
N ASN A 183 -12.26 -0.02 -15.12
CA ASN A 183 -11.47 -0.97 -15.95
C ASN A 183 -10.71 -0.30 -17.11
N SER A 184 -11.07 0.94 -17.47
CA SER A 184 -10.62 1.60 -18.70
C SER A 184 -10.05 2.99 -18.47
N THR A 185 -10.54 3.68 -17.43
CA THR A 185 -10.19 5.05 -17.12
C THR A 185 -9.20 5.08 -15.95
N VAL A 186 -8.09 5.77 -16.15
CA VAL A 186 -7.11 6.06 -15.12
C VAL A 186 -7.14 7.55 -14.77
N LEU A 187 -7.10 7.86 -13.49
CA LEU A 187 -6.82 9.17 -12.94
C LEU A 187 -5.31 9.32 -12.89
N LEU A 188 -4.78 10.43 -13.43
CA LEU A 188 -3.36 10.76 -13.35
C LEU A 188 -3.20 12.09 -12.61
N SER A 189 -2.09 12.24 -11.88
CA SER A 189 -1.76 13.47 -11.17
C SER A 189 -0.27 13.83 -11.28
N ASP A 190 0.19 14.83 -10.53
CA ASP A 190 1.58 15.32 -10.53
C ASP A 190 2.07 15.70 -11.96
N PRO A 191 1.59 16.85 -12.48
CA PRO A 191 1.95 17.30 -13.82
C PRO A 191 3.43 17.66 -13.92
N TYR A 192 4.03 17.32 -15.06
CA TYR A 192 5.44 17.60 -15.35
C TYR A 192 5.76 19.08 -15.57
N ILE A 193 4.85 19.81 -16.24
CA ILE A 193 5.03 21.21 -16.63
C ILE A 193 3.84 22.01 -16.12
N MET A 194 4.11 23.12 -15.44
CA MET A 194 3.10 24.14 -15.19
C MET A 194 2.94 25.04 -16.43
N PRO A 195 1.71 25.46 -16.79
CA PRO A 195 0.45 25.31 -16.06
C PRO A 195 -0.45 24.18 -16.60
N ASN A 196 -0.04 22.91 -16.46
CA ASN A 196 -0.97 21.80 -16.68
C ASN A 196 -1.89 21.61 -15.47
N GLU A 197 -3.05 20.99 -15.71
CA GLU A 197 -3.98 20.60 -14.65
C GLU A 197 -3.35 19.57 -13.73
N ASP A 198 -3.59 19.70 -12.42
CA ASP A 198 -3.06 18.80 -11.39
C ASP A 198 -3.57 17.38 -11.57
N THR A 199 -4.81 17.24 -12.02
CA THR A 199 -5.48 15.96 -12.18
C THR A 199 -6.16 15.88 -13.54
N VAL A 200 -5.96 14.75 -14.21
CA VAL A 200 -6.55 14.44 -15.52
C VAL A 200 -7.10 13.01 -15.54
N LEU A 201 -8.05 12.74 -16.45
CA LEU A 201 -8.50 11.39 -16.76
C LEU A 201 -7.89 10.95 -18.08
N TRP A 202 -7.45 9.70 -18.16
CA TRP A 202 -6.86 9.10 -19.35
C TRP A 202 -7.49 7.73 -19.65
N THR A 203 -7.71 7.45 -20.94
CA THR A 203 -8.19 6.15 -21.44
C THR A 203 -7.15 5.57 -22.41
N PRO A 204 -6.35 4.56 -22.01
CA PRO A 204 -5.26 4.01 -22.85
C PRO A 204 -5.70 3.37 -24.16
N ASP A 205 -6.97 2.96 -24.25
CA ASP A 205 -7.60 2.37 -25.44
C ASP A 205 -8.09 3.38 -26.46
N SER A 206 -8.03 4.69 -26.14
CA SER A 206 -8.54 5.72 -27.04
C SER A 206 -7.83 5.68 -28.40
N PRO A 207 -8.56 5.78 -29.52
CA PRO A 207 -7.99 5.68 -30.87
C PRO A 207 -7.00 6.80 -31.19
N ASP A 208 -7.12 7.95 -30.53
CA ASP A 208 -6.15 9.05 -30.56
C ASP A 208 -5.93 9.67 -29.17
N ASP A 209 -4.83 10.42 -29.05
CA ASP A 209 -4.39 11.06 -27.80
C ASP A 209 -5.29 12.22 -27.34
N SER A 210 -5.99 12.88 -28.25
CA SER A 210 -6.82 14.06 -27.91
C SER A 210 -8.19 13.65 -27.36
N GLN A 211 -8.72 12.51 -27.79
CA GLN A 211 -9.96 11.91 -27.27
C GLN A 211 -9.73 11.17 -25.95
N GLY A 212 -8.52 10.65 -25.73
CA GLY A 212 -8.20 9.85 -24.55
C GLY A 212 -7.97 10.67 -23.30
N LEU A 213 -7.51 11.92 -23.44
CA LEU A 213 -7.18 12.81 -22.34
C LEU A 213 -8.31 13.78 -22.04
N LYS A 214 -8.81 13.74 -20.80
CA LYS A 214 -9.75 14.73 -20.28
C LYS A 214 -9.08 15.51 -19.16
N ARG A 215 -8.74 16.77 -19.46
CA ARG A 215 -8.22 17.73 -18.49
C ARG A 215 -9.31 18.05 -17.48
N TRP A 216 -9.00 17.99 -16.18
CA TRP A 216 -10.05 18.11 -15.16
C TRP A 216 -9.93 19.37 -14.33
N PHE A 217 -9.01 19.44 -13.36
CA PHE A 217 -8.90 20.61 -12.50
C PHE A 217 -7.48 20.82 -11.96
N GLU A 218 -7.24 22.06 -11.54
CA GLU A 218 -6.10 22.49 -10.72
C GLU A 218 -6.62 22.78 -9.30
N ASP A 219 -5.92 22.27 -8.28
CA ASP A 219 -6.23 22.58 -6.89
C ASP A 219 -5.69 23.97 -6.55
N TYR A 220 -6.53 24.99 -6.72
CA TYR A 220 -6.18 26.38 -6.43
C TYR A 220 -5.83 26.65 -4.97
N HIS A 221 -6.32 25.82 -4.04
CA HIS A 221 -6.01 26.01 -2.62
C HIS A 221 -4.56 25.61 -2.33
N PHE A 222 -4.03 24.60 -3.02
CA PHE A 222 -2.63 24.21 -2.92
C PHE A 222 -1.77 24.78 -4.05
N HIS A 223 -2.28 25.74 -4.82
CA HIS A 223 -1.56 26.41 -5.91
C HIS A 223 -0.99 25.43 -6.96
N GLY A 224 -1.76 24.41 -7.35
CA GLY A 224 -1.30 23.48 -8.39
C GLY A 224 -0.28 22.45 -7.88
N LYS A 225 -0.32 22.10 -6.58
CA LYS A 225 0.70 21.27 -5.91
C LYS A 225 0.11 20.06 -5.23
N VAL A 226 -0.67 19.30 -5.98
CA VAL A 226 -1.19 18.01 -5.53
C VAL A 226 -0.70 16.86 -6.41
N LYS A 227 -0.66 15.68 -5.82
CA LYS A 227 -0.19 14.42 -6.38
C LYS A 227 -0.93 13.25 -5.74
N ASP A 228 -0.60 12.03 -6.16
CA ASP A 228 -1.12 10.78 -5.59
C ASP A 228 -2.66 10.80 -5.44
N SER A 229 -3.32 11.34 -6.46
CA SER A 229 -4.77 11.50 -6.48
C SER A 229 -5.46 10.16 -6.72
N ILE A 230 -6.49 9.84 -5.91
CA ILE A 230 -7.32 8.64 -6.09
C ILE A 230 -8.81 8.98 -5.96
N MET A 231 -9.63 8.30 -6.74
CA MET A 231 -11.09 8.44 -6.73
C MET A 231 -11.74 7.12 -6.31
N SER A 232 -12.85 7.20 -5.57
CA SER A 232 -13.69 6.03 -5.28
C SER A 232 -14.31 5.46 -6.56
N ARG A 233 -14.64 4.15 -6.58
CA ARG A 233 -15.18 3.49 -7.78
C ARG A 233 -16.54 4.05 -8.20
N ASP A 234 -17.34 4.46 -7.23
CA ASP A 234 -18.64 5.11 -7.44
C ASP A 234 -18.51 6.59 -7.85
N LYS A 235 -17.28 7.12 -7.92
CA LYS A 235 -16.96 8.49 -8.36
C LYS A 235 -17.57 9.57 -7.47
N SER A 236 -17.87 9.23 -6.20
CA SER A 236 -18.45 10.17 -5.22
C SER A 236 -17.40 10.89 -4.38
N VAL A 237 -16.16 10.36 -4.29
CA VAL A 237 -15.08 10.93 -3.47
C VAL A 237 -13.76 10.96 -4.22
N LEU A 238 -13.00 12.04 -4.00
CA LEU A 238 -11.62 12.20 -4.43
C LEU A 238 -10.73 12.43 -3.20
N ALA A 239 -9.57 11.78 -3.16
CA ALA A 239 -8.49 12.17 -2.28
C ALA A 239 -7.30 12.68 -3.09
N THR A 240 -6.68 13.77 -2.64
CA THR A 240 -5.46 14.35 -3.25
C THR A 240 -4.44 14.66 -2.17
N VAL A 241 -3.16 14.34 -2.42
CA VAL A 241 -2.06 14.55 -1.46
C VAL A 241 -1.26 15.77 -1.88
N THR A 242 -0.84 16.61 -0.93
CA THR A 242 0.05 17.74 -1.24
C THR A 242 1.42 17.27 -1.72
N ASP A 243 2.11 18.08 -2.54
CA ASP A 243 3.44 17.75 -3.09
C ASP A 243 4.47 17.35 -2.01
N ASP A 244 4.44 18.02 -0.87
CA ASP A 244 5.28 17.77 0.29
C ASP A 244 4.88 16.53 1.11
N GLY A 245 3.67 16.02 0.87
CA GLY A 245 3.06 14.88 1.57
C GLY A 245 2.55 15.23 2.98
N LYS A 246 2.44 16.50 3.35
CA LYS A 246 2.02 16.88 4.72
C LYS A 246 0.52 16.80 4.94
N SER A 247 -0.25 16.90 3.87
CA SER A 247 -1.70 16.88 3.92
C SER A 247 -2.29 16.02 2.82
N MET A 248 -3.47 15.47 3.09
CA MET A 248 -4.34 14.88 2.09
C MET A 248 -5.72 15.49 2.23
N SER A 249 -6.25 16.04 1.15
CA SER A 249 -7.63 16.54 1.10
C SER A 249 -8.57 15.45 0.61
N ILE A 250 -9.76 15.41 1.21
CA ILE A 250 -10.87 14.54 0.82
C ILE A 250 -11.99 15.46 0.32
N SER A 251 -12.43 15.22 -0.91
CA SER A 251 -13.39 16.06 -1.61
C SER A 251 -14.61 15.26 -2.06
N ASN A 252 -15.79 15.82 -1.90
CA ASN A 252 -17.05 15.34 -2.44
C ASN A 252 -17.12 15.63 -3.95
N LEU A 253 -17.49 14.62 -4.74
CA LEU A 253 -17.63 14.67 -6.19
C LEU A 253 -19.09 14.56 -6.67
N VAL A 254 -20.08 14.47 -5.79
CA VAL A 254 -21.49 14.45 -6.17
C VAL A 254 -21.84 15.76 -6.89
N GLY A 255 -22.13 15.67 -8.18
CA GLY A 255 -22.31 16.85 -9.06
C GLY A 255 -21.01 17.66 -9.29
N GLY A 256 -19.87 17.08 -8.93
CA GLY A 256 -18.50 17.60 -9.03
C GLY A 256 -17.55 16.72 -9.85
N TYR A 257 -18.02 15.60 -10.41
CA TYR A 257 -17.25 14.81 -11.38
C TYR A 257 -16.98 15.63 -12.65
N HIS A 258 -15.88 15.33 -13.35
CA HIS A 258 -15.47 16.03 -14.58
C HIS A 258 -16.68 16.31 -15.50
N PRO A 259 -16.89 17.58 -15.93
CA PRO A 259 -15.93 18.71 -15.88
C PRO A 259 -16.08 19.65 -14.67
N ALA A 260 -16.91 19.31 -13.67
CA ALA A 260 -17.10 20.18 -12.51
C ALA A 260 -15.91 20.08 -11.53
N TYR A 261 -15.77 21.07 -10.63
CA TYR A 261 -14.72 21.08 -9.62
C TYR A 261 -15.13 20.26 -8.39
N PRO A 262 -14.22 19.47 -7.80
CA PRO A 262 -14.43 18.82 -6.50
C PRO A 262 -14.68 19.83 -5.38
N GLU A 263 -15.53 19.47 -4.43
CA GLU A 263 -15.77 20.26 -3.24
C GLU A 263 -15.02 19.66 -2.05
N ARG A 264 -14.09 20.41 -1.46
CA ARG A 264 -13.28 19.90 -0.36
C ARG A 264 -14.09 19.79 0.94
N CYS A 265 -14.05 18.62 1.57
CA CYS A 265 -14.85 18.34 2.76
C CYS A 265 -14.03 18.06 4.02
N ALA A 266 -12.93 17.32 3.88
CA ALA A 266 -12.10 16.95 5.03
C ALA A 266 -10.62 16.93 4.65
N GLN A 267 -9.76 16.84 5.67
CA GLN A 267 -8.32 16.78 5.51
C GLN A 267 -7.72 15.82 6.53
N ALA A 268 -6.74 15.02 6.10
CA ALA A 268 -5.83 14.30 6.96
C ALA A 268 -4.47 15.00 6.96
N THR A 269 -3.79 15.03 8.10
CA THR A 269 -2.45 15.61 8.27
C THR A 269 -1.54 14.64 9.02
N THR A 270 -0.23 14.73 8.77
CA THR A 270 0.77 14.00 9.55
C THR A 270 1.34 14.88 10.66
N ASP A 271 1.32 14.38 11.89
CA ASP A 271 1.91 15.05 13.06
C ASP A 271 3.42 14.81 13.17
N PHE A 272 3.97 13.92 12.35
CA PHE A 272 5.39 13.61 12.37
C PHE A 272 6.18 14.66 11.60
N THR A 273 7.22 15.21 12.23
CA THR A 273 8.09 16.24 11.64
C THR A 273 8.60 15.85 10.25
N ASP A 274 9.02 14.59 10.09
CA ASP A 274 9.49 14.03 8.82
C ASP A 274 8.46 13.10 8.15
N GLY A 275 7.27 12.97 8.71
CA GLY A 275 6.19 12.12 8.17
C GLY A 275 5.64 12.66 6.86
N LYS A 276 5.04 11.76 6.10
CA LYS A 276 4.47 12.02 4.79
C LYS A 276 3.31 11.06 4.56
N ILE A 277 2.15 11.62 4.27
CA ILE A 277 1.00 10.93 3.73
C ILE A 277 1.29 10.54 2.28
N ALA A 278 0.93 9.31 1.91
CA ALA A 278 1.05 8.79 0.56
C ALA A 278 0.10 7.60 0.34
N SER A 279 -0.07 7.26 -0.92
CA SER A 279 -0.78 6.10 -1.46
C SER A 279 -2.17 5.92 -0.85
N PRO A 280 -3.05 6.92 -0.96
CA PRO A 280 -4.43 6.74 -0.55
C PRO A 280 -5.11 5.65 -1.38
N THR A 281 -6.09 4.97 -0.79
CA THR A 281 -6.95 4.00 -1.48
C THR A 281 -8.32 3.94 -0.81
N PHE A 282 -9.38 3.79 -1.60
CA PHE A 282 -10.75 3.67 -1.12
C PHE A 282 -11.22 2.22 -1.16
N ASN A 283 -12.16 1.89 -0.29
CA ASN A 283 -13.02 0.74 -0.52
C ASN A 283 -13.98 1.01 -1.71
N ALA A 284 -14.69 -0.04 -2.15
CA ALA A 284 -15.52 0.00 -3.36
C ALA A 284 -16.53 1.17 -3.39
N ASP A 285 -17.19 1.45 -2.28
CA ASP A 285 -18.25 2.44 -2.17
C ASP A 285 -17.77 3.82 -1.68
N GLY A 286 -16.46 4.00 -1.50
CA GLY A 286 -15.88 5.28 -1.04
C GLY A 286 -16.17 5.63 0.42
N THR A 287 -16.81 4.74 1.20
CA THR A 287 -17.14 5.00 2.62
C THR A 287 -15.97 4.78 3.58
N ARG A 288 -14.83 4.30 3.07
CA ARG A 288 -13.61 4.13 3.84
C ARG A 288 -12.40 4.43 2.99
N ILE A 289 -11.45 5.17 3.56
CA ILE A 289 -10.16 5.47 2.96
C ILE A 289 -9.04 4.88 3.81
N PHE A 290 -7.95 4.49 3.16
CA PHE A 290 -6.70 4.02 3.75
C PHE A 290 -5.55 4.79 3.15
N TRP A 291 -4.51 5.10 3.92
CA TRP A 291 -3.31 5.77 3.42
C TRP A 291 -2.10 5.37 4.24
N ALA A 292 -0.90 5.52 3.68
CA ALA A 292 0.34 5.38 4.42
C ALA A 292 0.75 6.73 5.02
N ASP A 293 1.16 6.74 6.28
CA ASP A 293 2.00 7.77 6.88
C ASP A 293 3.39 7.18 7.13
N SER A 294 4.41 7.77 6.51
CA SER A 294 5.80 7.33 6.70
C SER A 294 6.33 7.48 8.12
N GLY A 295 5.62 8.18 9.00
CA GLY A 295 5.92 8.29 10.43
C GLY A 295 5.72 6.99 11.21
N ASP A 296 4.63 6.25 10.96
CA ASP A 296 4.24 5.12 11.80
C ASP A 296 3.47 3.97 11.12
N GLY A 297 2.82 4.15 9.97
CA GLY A 297 2.21 3.03 9.23
C GLY A 297 0.99 3.38 8.38
N ILE A 298 0.11 2.41 8.19
CA ILE A 298 -1.13 2.59 7.43
C ILE A 298 -2.23 3.04 8.36
N HIS A 299 -2.92 4.12 7.99
CA HIS A 299 -4.10 4.65 8.67
C HIS A 299 -5.37 4.34 7.87
N THR A 300 -6.52 4.36 8.55
CA THR A 300 -7.84 4.26 7.93
C THR A 300 -8.78 5.29 8.54
N ALA A 301 -9.70 5.80 7.73
CA ALA A 301 -10.81 6.60 8.22
C ALA A 301 -12.14 6.23 7.57
N ALA A 302 -13.21 6.35 8.35
CA ALA A 302 -14.58 6.26 7.84
C ALA A 302 -15.03 7.60 7.24
N LEU A 303 -15.77 7.49 6.13
CA LEU A 303 -16.36 8.59 5.38
C LEU A 303 -17.88 8.36 5.25
N PRO A 304 -18.69 9.43 5.25
CA PRO A 304 -20.09 9.29 4.87
C PRO A 304 -20.18 8.84 3.41
N HIS A 305 -21.27 8.15 3.07
CA HIS A 305 -21.62 7.93 1.67
C HIS A 305 -22.21 9.24 1.13
N TYR A 306 -21.41 10.01 0.41
CA TYR A 306 -21.88 11.28 -0.15
C TYR A 306 -22.91 11.02 -1.25
N THR A 307 -24.13 11.50 -1.02
CA THR A 307 -25.22 11.39 -2.00
C THR A 307 -25.75 12.75 -2.44
N VAL A 308 -25.35 13.81 -1.76
CA VAL A 308 -25.78 15.19 -2.02
C VAL A 308 -24.55 16.07 -2.23
N LYS A 309 -24.62 16.95 -3.24
CA LYS A 309 -23.62 18.00 -3.47
C LYS A 309 -23.61 18.97 -2.28
N GLY A 310 -22.44 19.42 -1.81
CA GLY A 310 -22.35 20.28 -0.63
C GLY A 310 -22.34 19.54 0.70
N GLU A 311 -22.61 18.23 0.70
CA GLU A 311 -22.51 17.44 1.92
C GLU A 311 -21.03 17.25 2.26
N CYS A 312 -20.59 17.88 3.35
CA CYS A 312 -19.24 17.75 3.85
C CYS A 312 -19.25 17.38 5.33
N THR A 313 -18.49 16.36 5.67
CA THR A 313 -18.35 15.87 7.04
C THR A 313 -16.88 15.63 7.33
N PRO A 314 -16.39 15.99 8.54
CA PRO A 314 -15.04 15.63 8.97
C PRO A 314 -14.80 14.11 8.94
N LEU A 315 -13.53 13.70 8.96
CA LEU A 315 -13.15 12.29 9.13
C LEU A 315 -13.69 11.78 10.48
N THR A 316 -14.58 10.80 10.45
CA THR A 316 -15.38 10.41 11.64
C THR A 316 -14.53 9.87 12.79
N ASP A 317 -13.43 9.19 12.47
CA ASP A 317 -12.49 8.57 13.42
C ASP A 317 -11.09 9.22 13.37
N GLY A 318 -10.94 10.34 12.66
CA GLY A 318 -9.70 11.14 12.62
C GLY A 318 -8.47 10.43 12.03
N GLY A 319 -8.62 9.26 11.41
CA GLY A 319 -7.49 8.50 10.85
C GLY A 319 -6.80 7.59 11.87
N LYS A 320 -7.42 6.45 12.16
CA LYS A 320 -6.88 5.44 13.08
C LYS A 320 -5.72 4.66 12.43
N LEU A 321 -4.63 4.45 13.17
CA LEU A 321 -3.57 3.52 12.76
C LEU A 321 -4.13 2.08 12.65
N LEU A 322 -4.05 1.53 11.44
CA LEU A 322 -4.49 0.19 11.09
C LEU A 322 -3.33 -0.81 11.15
N VAL A 323 -2.22 -0.52 10.46
CA VAL A 323 -1.05 -1.41 10.38
C VAL A 323 0.24 -0.64 10.62
N ALA A 324 0.86 -0.86 11.79
CA ALA A 324 2.12 -0.23 12.15
C ALA A 324 3.28 -0.67 11.23
N GLY A 325 4.08 0.30 10.78
CA GLY A 325 5.29 0.13 9.97
C GLY A 325 5.06 -0.39 8.56
N ALA A 326 3.83 -0.31 8.06
CA ALA A 326 3.45 -0.68 6.70
C ALA A 326 3.32 0.55 5.79
N SER A 327 3.35 0.33 4.48
CA SER A 327 3.22 1.38 3.45
C SER A 327 2.55 0.86 2.18
N TYR A 328 2.18 1.77 1.27
CA TYR A 328 1.54 1.45 -0.02
C TYR A 328 0.30 0.55 0.11
N PRO A 329 -0.74 0.96 0.87
CA PRO A 329 -1.99 0.22 0.91
C PRO A 329 -2.65 0.23 -0.48
N SER A 330 -3.26 -0.90 -0.85
CA SER A 330 -4.13 -1.02 -2.00
C SER A 330 -5.31 -1.89 -1.61
N TRP A 331 -6.51 -1.31 -1.62
CA TRP A 331 -7.73 -2.04 -1.32
C TRP A 331 -8.15 -2.93 -2.49
N GLY A 332 -8.76 -4.08 -2.18
CA GLY A 332 -9.51 -4.88 -3.14
C GLY A 332 -10.59 -5.75 -2.47
N PRO A 333 -11.64 -6.14 -3.21
CA PRO A 333 -12.83 -6.84 -2.72
C PRO A 333 -12.63 -8.35 -2.47
N ALA A 334 -11.39 -8.84 -2.49
CA ALA A 334 -11.10 -10.25 -2.25
C ALA A 334 -10.64 -10.49 -0.80
N ASP A 335 -11.12 -11.56 -0.15
CA ASP A 335 -10.88 -11.78 1.28
C ASP A 335 -9.42 -12.14 1.56
N VAL A 336 -8.96 -11.84 2.78
CA VAL A 336 -7.69 -12.34 3.28
C VAL A 336 -7.71 -13.88 3.32
N PRO A 337 -6.75 -14.57 2.66
CA PRO A 337 -6.67 -16.01 2.71
C PRO A 337 -6.61 -16.54 4.15
N ALA A 338 -7.10 -17.77 4.36
CA ALA A 338 -6.90 -18.46 5.62
C ALA A 338 -5.39 -18.56 5.94
N ALA A 339 -5.06 -18.53 7.24
CA ALA A 339 -3.69 -18.69 7.69
C ALA A 339 -3.09 -19.98 7.09
N ARG A 340 -1.84 -19.91 6.60
CA ARG A 340 -1.14 -21.12 6.12
C ARG A 340 -1.09 -22.14 7.25
N PRO A 341 -1.39 -23.43 6.96
CA PRO A 341 -1.14 -24.50 7.91
C PRO A 341 0.31 -24.40 8.40
N ALA A 342 0.51 -24.54 9.73
CA ALA A 342 1.85 -24.66 10.26
C ALA A 342 2.54 -25.85 9.56
N PRO A 343 3.82 -25.72 9.17
CA PRO A 343 4.56 -26.87 8.68
C PRO A 343 4.41 -28.02 9.68
N PRO A 344 4.19 -29.27 9.23
CA PRO A 344 4.16 -30.40 10.14
C PRO A 344 5.41 -30.35 11.01
N ALA A 345 5.22 -30.46 12.32
CA ALA A 345 6.33 -30.48 13.26
C ALA A 345 7.36 -31.50 12.75
N PRO A 346 8.67 -31.19 12.75
CA PRO A 346 9.69 -32.13 12.34
C PRO A 346 9.45 -33.44 13.09
N GLY A 347 9.03 -34.48 12.35
CA GLY A 347 8.77 -35.77 12.95
C GLY A 347 10.07 -36.20 13.61
N ASN A 348 10.07 -36.29 14.94
CA ASN A 348 11.16 -36.96 15.64
C ASN A 348 11.29 -38.34 14.98
N PRO A 349 12.45 -38.69 14.39
CA PRO A 349 12.66 -40.03 13.86
C PRO A 349 12.43 -41.00 15.01
N GLY A 350 11.31 -41.71 14.96
CA GLY A 350 10.91 -42.65 15.99
C GLY A 350 12.00 -43.70 16.14
N GLY A 351 12.57 -43.78 17.33
CA GLY A 351 13.32 -44.95 17.76
C GLY A 351 12.43 -46.20 17.68
N PRO A 352 13.02 -47.37 17.44
CA PRO A 352 12.27 -48.61 17.22
C PRO A 352 11.39 -48.95 18.43
N GLY A 353 10.12 -49.18 18.14
CA GLY A 353 9.07 -49.37 19.13
C GLY A 353 9.15 -50.69 19.90
N LYS A 354 8.75 -50.63 21.16
CA LYS A 354 8.22 -51.77 21.91
C LYS A 354 6.75 -51.53 22.15
N GLY A 355 5.93 -52.46 21.63
CA GLY A 355 4.48 -52.44 21.77
C GLY A 355 4.03 -52.71 23.21
N GLY A 356 2.90 -52.10 23.55
CA GLY A 356 2.12 -52.40 24.74
C GLY A 356 0.71 -51.84 24.57
N PRO A 357 -0.35 -52.65 24.66
CA PRO A 357 -1.73 -52.18 24.58
C PRO A 357 -2.21 -51.77 25.98
N GLY A 358 -2.81 -50.59 26.10
CA GLY A 358 -3.43 -50.14 27.36
C GLY A 358 -4.21 -48.87 27.14
N GLY A 359 -5.54 -48.98 27.28
CA GLY A 359 -6.47 -47.87 27.11
C GLY A 359 -6.41 -46.83 28.23
N GLY A 360 -7.10 -45.72 28.02
CA GLY A 360 -7.31 -44.68 29.02
C GLY A 360 -7.78 -43.40 28.36
N GLY A 361 -9.06 -43.07 28.58
CA GLY A 361 -9.64 -41.80 28.17
C GLY A 361 -8.92 -40.61 28.82
N GLY A 362 -8.75 -39.55 28.05
CA GLY A 362 -8.17 -38.30 28.51
C GLY A 362 -8.58 -37.18 27.56
N THR A 363 -9.46 -36.31 28.05
CA THR A 363 -9.90 -35.08 27.40
C THR A 363 -8.71 -34.22 27.01
N THR A 364 -8.55 -33.99 25.71
CA THR A 364 -7.55 -33.07 25.16
C THR A 364 -7.92 -31.62 25.50
N PRO A 365 -7.06 -30.83 26.13
CA PRO A 365 -7.29 -29.40 26.28
C PRO A 365 -7.06 -28.72 24.93
N THR A 366 -8.09 -28.00 24.46
CA THR A 366 -8.06 -27.07 23.33
C THR A 366 -6.87 -26.11 23.47
N PRO A 367 -5.93 -26.05 22.50
CA PRO A 367 -4.92 -25.01 22.48
C PRO A 367 -5.59 -23.65 22.29
N GLY A 368 -5.37 -22.76 23.26
CA GLY A 368 -5.94 -21.42 23.27
C GLY A 368 -5.62 -20.64 22.00
N GLN A 369 -6.69 -20.10 21.43
CA GLN A 369 -6.73 -19.04 20.42
C GLN A 369 -5.69 -17.95 20.74
N PRO A 370 -4.79 -17.57 19.81
CA PRO A 370 -3.92 -16.42 20.01
C PRO A 370 -4.77 -15.16 20.08
N GLY A 371 -4.81 -14.53 21.25
CA GLY A 371 -5.43 -13.23 21.44
C GLY A 371 -4.79 -12.20 20.51
N GLY A 372 -5.62 -11.28 20.00
CA GLY A 372 -5.22 -10.16 19.14
C GLY A 372 -3.95 -9.49 19.65
N GLY A 373 -2.86 -9.69 18.91
CA GLY A 373 -1.52 -9.32 19.36
C GLY A 373 -1.32 -7.82 19.30
N SER A 374 -1.10 -7.18 20.46
CA SER A 374 -0.40 -5.90 20.54
C SER A 374 0.91 -6.02 19.75
N GLY A 375 1.11 -5.14 18.75
CA GLY A 375 2.25 -5.19 17.85
C GLY A 375 3.59 -5.35 18.59
N THR A 376 4.48 -6.19 18.06
CA THR A 376 5.80 -6.39 18.65
C THR A 376 6.60 -5.09 18.57
N THR A 377 7.08 -4.61 19.71
CA THR A 377 7.94 -3.41 19.81
C THR A 377 9.38 -3.80 20.11
N LEU A 378 10.32 -3.09 19.47
CA LEU A 378 11.76 -3.25 19.67
C LEU A 378 12.32 -1.95 20.23
N SER A 379 13.08 -2.03 21.32
CA SER A 379 13.78 -0.88 21.90
C SER A 379 15.25 -1.20 22.17
N VAL A 380 16.08 -0.16 22.22
CA VAL A 380 17.53 -0.27 22.43
C VAL A 380 17.92 0.57 23.64
N THR A 381 18.77 0.03 24.51
CA THR A 381 19.38 0.82 25.59
C THR A 381 20.35 1.83 24.99
N LYS A 382 20.17 3.13 25.29
CA LYS A 382 21.05 4.20 24.83
C LYS A 382 22.49 3.92 25.26
N VAL A 383 23.41 3.80 24.30
CA VAL A 383 24.84 3.57 24.53
C VAL A 383 25.68 4.31 23.50
N LYS A 384 26.88 4.74 23.88
CA LYS A 384 27.87 5.30 22.95
C LYS A 384 28.38 4.22 21.99
N LEU A 385 28.73 4.59 20.76
CA LEU A 385 29.23 3.67 19.73
C LEU A 385 30.44 2.88 20.22
N ALA A 386 31.39 3.53 20.89
CA ALA A 386 32.58 2.86 21.42
C ALA A 386 32.22 1.79 22.47
N ALA A 387 31.26 2.08 23.36
CA ALA A 387 30.77 1.13 24.35
C ALA A 387 30.02 -0.03 23.68
N ALA A 388 29.18 0.25 22.68
CA ALA A 388 28.43 -0.74 21.92
C ALA A 388 29.37 -1.70 21.17
N LEU A 389 30.45 -1.19 20.53
CA LEU A 389 31.42 -2.02 19.82
C LEU A 389 32.20 -2.97 20.77
N LYS A 390 32.43 -2.55 22.02
CA LYS A 390 33.14 -3.35 23.03
C LYS A 390 32.22 -4.37 23.71
N ARG A 391 31.04 -3.93 24.16
CA ARG A 391 30.13 -4.72 25.03
C ARG A 391 28.93 -5.33 24.30
N GLY A 392 28.66 -4.89 23.07
CA GLY A 392 27.46 -5.23 22.33
C GLY A 392 26.33 -4.21 22.54
N LEU A 393 25.27 -4.34 21.76
CA LEU A 393 24.08 -3.49 21.80
C LEU A 393 22.93 -4.23 22.48
N VAL A 394 22.45 -3.74 23.63
CA VAL A 394 21.33 -4.36 24.36
C VAL A 394 20.01 -3.95 23.72
N ILE A 395 19.21 -4.94 23.38
CA ILE A 395 17.85 -4.79 22.82
C ILE A 395 16.81 -5.40 23.76
N LYS A 396 15.63 -4.80 23.79
CA LYS A 396 14.44 -5.35 24.45
C LYS A 396 13.33 -5.53 23.43
N LEU A 397 12.67 -6.68 23.48
CA LEU A 397 11.48 -7.02 22.71
C LEU A 397 10.29 -7.08 23.66
N LYS A 398 9.16 -6.52 23.25
CA LYS A 398 7.87 -6.64 23.94
C LYS A 398 6.78 -6.96 22.92
N GLY A 399 5.84 -7.84 23.28
CA GLY A 399 4.79 -8.33 22.38
C GLY A 399 5.29 -9.33 21.33
N ALA A 400 6.44 -9.98 21.56
CA ALA A 400 6.97 -11.01 20.65
C ALA A 400 6.44 -12.41 21.01
N THR A 401 6.42 -13.34 20.06
CA THR A 401 6.07 -14.74 20.34
C THR A 401 7.11 -15.41 21.26
N ASN A 402 6.63 -16.18 22.24
CA ASN A 402 7.47 -16.93 23.16
C ASN A 402 8.45 -17.83 22.38
N GLY A 403 9.69 -17.95 22.87
CA GLY A 403 10.73 -18.76 22.23
C GLY A 403 11.96 -17.97 21.81
N LYS A 404 12.84 -18.61 21.04
CA LYS A 404 14.12 -18.03 20.63
C LYS A 404 13.95 -17.26 19.32
N GLN A 405 14.15 -15.95 19.37
CA GLN A 405 14.03 -15.03 18.24
C GLN A 405 15.41 -14.57 17.78
N ALA A 406 15.70 -14.69 16.48
CA ALA A 406 16.93 -14.15 15.90
C ALA A 406 16.79 -12.64 15.65
N VAL A 407 17.84 -11.88 15.98
CA VAL A 407 17.87 -10.43 15.77
C VAL A 407 19.21 -10.01 15.18
N ALA A 408 19.17 -9.11 14.20
CA ALA A 408 20.34 -8.61 13.50
C ALA A 408 20.31 -7.08 13.39
N ALA A 409 21.49 -6.46 13.51
CA ALA A 409 21.70 -5.05 13.19
C ALA A 409 22.49 -4.92 11.89
N LYS A 410 21.99 -4.09 10.98
CA LYS A 410 22.57 -3.79 9.67
C LYS A 410 23.07 -2.34 9.61
N TYR A 411 24.17 -2.15 8.90
CA TYR A 411 24.68 -0.85 8.49
C TYR A 411 24.71 -0.82 6.95
N GLY A 412 23.77 -0.09 6.35
CA GLY A 412 23.43 -0.25 4.94
C GLY A 412 23.00 -1.70 4.66
N LYS A 413 23.58 -2.32 3.63
CA LYS A 413 23.30 -3.72 3.27
C LYS A 413 24.06 -4.76 4.12
N THR A 414 25.00 -4.33 4.97
CA THR A 414 25.89 -5.26 5.71
C THR A 414 25.38 -5.56 7.11
N THR A 415 25.29 -6.84 7.48
CA THR A 415 24.99 -7.24 8.86
C THR A 415 26.22 -7.03 9.74
N VAL A 416 26.13 -6.13 10.71
CA VAL A 416 27.26 -5.72 11.57
C VAL A 416 27.18 -6.29 12.99
N ALA A 417 25.99 -6.68 13.46
CA ALA A 417 25.82 -7.39 14.73
C ALA A 417 24.69 -8.43 14.63
N LYS A 418 24.82 -9.52 15.40
CA LYS A 418 23.81 -10.58 15.51
C LYS A 418 23.61 -10.98 16.97
N GLY A 419 22.43 -11.48 17.30
CA GLY A 419 22.11 -12.06 18.60
C GLY A 419 20.81 -12.85 18.54
N SER A 420 20.48 -13.53 19.63
CA SER A 420 19.19 -14.20 19.81
C SER A 420 18.58 -13.81 21.14
N VAL A 421 17.29 -13.46 21.13
CA VAL A 421 16.49 -13.16 22.32
C VAL A 421 15.68 -14.40 22.68
N THR A 422 15.68 -14.80 23.94
CA THR A 422 14.67 -15.74 24.43
C THR A 422 13.52 -14.95 25.01
N VAL A 423 12.36 -15.04 24.38
CA VAL A 423 11.14 -14.35 24.76
C VAL A 423 10.33 -15.25 25.70
N LYS A 424 9.98 -14.73 26.87
CA LYS A 424 9.11 -15.36 27.85
C LYS A 424 8.01 -14.38 28.24
N ARG A 425 6.76 -14.82 28.17
CA ARG A 425 5.57 -13.99 28.45
C ARG A 425 5.54 -12.71 27.61
N GLY A 426 5.87 -12.84 26.33
CA GLY A 426 5.85 -11.71 25.39
C GLY A 426 7.03 -10.75 25.49
N GLU A 427 7.94 -10.93 26.45
CA GLU A 427 9.08 -10.03 26.66
C GLU A 427 10.42 -10.78 26.61
N GLY A 428 11.46 -10.10 26.14
CA GLY A 428 12.81 -10.66 26.13
C GLY A 428 13.89 -9.61 25.93
N GLN A 429 15.09 -9.90 26.42
CA GLN A 429 16.26 -9.04 26.28
C GLN A 429 17.44 -9.84 25.71
N ALA A 430 18.22 -9.24 24.81
CA ALA A 430 19.48 -9.81 24.37
C ALA A 430 20.53 -8.74 24.07
N THR A 431 21.78 -9.19 23.97
CA THR A 431 22.90 -8.36 23.52
C THR A 431 23.29 -8.77 22.10
N LEU A 432 23.15 -7.85 21.15
CA LEU A 432 23.68 -8.02 19.80
C LEU A 432 25.20 -7.83 19.84
N ARG A 433 25.94 -8.88 19.48
CA ARG A 433 27.40 -8.82 19.41
C ARG A 433 27.84 -8.42 18.02
N PHE A 434 28.69 -7.40 17.95
CA PHE A 434 29.26 -6.95 16.68
C PHE A 434 30.23 -7.99 16.12
N THR A 435 30.06 -8.33 14.86
CA THR A 435 30.95 -9.26 14.14
C THR A 435 32.32 -8.60 13.93
N LYS A 436 33.37 -9.40 13.66
CA LYS A 436 34.71 -8.86 13.35
C LYS A 436 34.65 -7.87 12.17
N ALA A 437 33.95 -8.25 11.10
CA ALA A 437 33.72 -7.39 9.94
C ALA A 437 32.90 -6.12 10.28
N GLY A 438 31.87 -6.26 11.12
CA GLY A 438 31.09 -5.12 11.61
C GLY A 438 31.93 -4.13 12.41
N LYS A 439 32.76 -4.62 13.34
CA LYS A 439 33.68 -3.76 14.11
C LYS A 439 34.67 -3.03 13.20
N ALA A 440 35.24 -3.71 12.19
CA ALA A 440 36.12 -3.09 11.23
C ALA A 440 35.43 -1.99 10.42
N LYS A 441 34.21 -2.26 9.91
CA LYS A 441 33.42 -1.32 9.11
C LYS A 441 32.98 -0.07 9.89
N LEU A 442 32.77 -0.21 11.20
CA LEU A 442 32.32 0.88 12.07
C LEU A 442 33.46 1.61 12.78
N LYS A 443 34.71 1.09 12.69
CA LYS A 443 35.88 1.71 13.30
C LYS A 443 36.10 3.11 12.73
N GLY A 444 36.30 4.10 13.60
CA GLY A 444 36.58 5.49 13.21
C GLY A 444 35.37 6.35 12.84
N LYS A 445 34.16 5.79 12.75
CA LYS A 445 32.95 6.58 12.49
C LYS A 445 32.54 7.40 13.73
N LYS A 446 32.17 8.67 13.52
CA LYS A 446 31.68 9.57 14.60
C LYS A 446 30.22 9.29 14.96
N THR A 447 29.40 9.00 13.95
CA THR A 447 27.97 8.72 14.08
C THR A 447 27.61 7.57 13.13
N VAL A 448 26.78 6.63 13.59
CA VAL A 448 26.34 5.46 12.81
C VAL A 448 24.84 5.26 13.00
N LYS A 449 24.08 5.20 11.90
CA LYS A 449 22.67 4.80 11.87
C LYS A 449 22.58 3.30 11.56
N LEU A 450 22.03 2.52 12.48
CA LEU A 450 21.86 1.06 12.36
C LEU A 450 20.38 0.70 12.23
N SER A 451 20.05 -0.18 11.30
CA SER A 451 18.71 -0.79 11.20
C SER A 451 18.73 -2.15 11.90
N ILE A 452 17.90 -2.30 12.93
CA ILE A 452 17.74 -3.53 13.71
C ILE A 452 16.46 -4.20 13.26
N THR A 453 16.53 -5.50 12.98
CA THR A 453 15.39 -6.30 12.51
C THR A 453 15.38 -7.65 13.23
N GLY A 454 14.19 -8.10 13.64
CA GLY A 454 14.00 -9.41 14.26
C GLY A 454 12.65 -9.50 14.98
N ALA A 455 12.14 -10.72 15.15
CA ALA A 455 10.86 -10.99 15.82
C ALA A 455 9.66 -10.20 15.26
N GLY A 456 9.60 -9.96 13.95
CA GLY A 456 8.51 -9.20 13.32
C GLY A 456 8.56 -7.68 13.54
N ALA A 457 9.60 -7.15 14.22
CA ALA A 457 9.78 -5.73 14.46
C ALA A 457 11.04 -5.18 13.77
N SER A 458 11.03 -3.87 13.50
CA SER A 458 12.21 -3.14 13.04
C SER A 458 12.39 -1.83 13.80
N LEU A 459 13.64 -1.41 14.00
CA LEU A 459 13.99 -0.16 14.67
C LEU A 459 15.25 0.42 14.03
N THR A 460 15.28 1.72 13.85
CA THR A 460 16.52 2.43 13.49
C THR A 460 17.10 3.16 14.69
N VAL A 461 18.38 2.92 14.98
CA VAL A 461 19.10 3.57 16.09
C VAL A 461 20.33 4.32 15.60
N THR A 462 20.55 5.52 16.13
CA THR A 462 21.75 6.32 15.87
C THR A 462 22.70 6.23 17.07
N LEU A 463 23.90 5.70 16.84
CA LEU A 463 24.97 5.63 17.83
C LEU A 463 26.00 6.72 17.56
N LYS A 464 26.32 7.53 18.57
CA LYS A 464 27.36 8.56 18.53
C LYS A 464 28.57 8.09 19.35
N ARG A 465 29.78 8.48 18.93
CA ARG A 465 31.05 8.06 19.55
C ARG A 465 31.14 8.37 21.03
#